data_AF-A0A7L4LFB5-F1
#
_entry.id   AF-A0A7L4LFB5-F1
#
_cell.length_a   1.000
_cell.length_b   1.000
_cell.length_c   1.000
_cell.angle_alpha   90.00
_cell.angle_beta   90.00
_cell.angle_gamma   90.00
#
_symmetry.space_group_name_H-M   'P 1'
#
loop_
_entity.id
_entity.type
_entity.pdbx_description
1 polymer ?
#
loop_
_entity_poly.entity_id
_entity_poly.type
_entity_poly.pdbx_seq_one_letter_code
_entity_poly.pdbx_strand_id
1 'polypeptide(L)'
;VPSPPPGAVQVMVASRSLCWGMNISAHLVIIMDTQYYNGKIHAYVDYPIYDVLQMVGHANRPLQDDEGRCVIMCQGSKKDFFKKFLYEPLPVESHLDHCMHDHFNAEIVTKTIENKQDAVDYLTWTFLYRRMTQNPNYYNLQGVSHRHLSDHLSELVEQTLSDLEQSKCISIEDEMDVAPLNLGMIAAYYYINYTTIELFSMSLNAKTKVRGLLEIISNAAEYENIPIRHHEDNLLRQLSQKVPHKLTNPKFNDPHVKTNLLLQAHLSRMQLSAELQSDTEEILSK
;
A
#
# COMPACT_ATOMS: atom_id res chain seq x y z
N VAL A 1 -0.40 -23.68 -28.17
CA VAL A 1 0.61 -24.68 -27.76
C VAL A 1 -0.06 -25.57 -26.71
N PRO A 2 -0.14 -26.89 -26.88
CA PRO A 2 -0.68 -27.76 -25.84
C PRO A 2 0.16 -27.58 -24.58
N SER A 3 -0.48 -27.42 -23.42
CA SER A 3 0.22 -27.39 -22.14
C SER A 3 1.04 -28.67 -21.99
N PRO A 4 2.31 -28.59 -21.56
CA PRO A 4 3.12 -29.78 -21.34
C PRO A 4 2.41 -30.73 -20.33
N PRO A 5 2.58 -32.07 -20.48
CA PRO A 5 1.94 -33.01 -19.58
C PRO A 5 2.36 -32.77 -18.13
N PRO A 6 1.52 -33.09 -17.13
CA PRO A 6 1.87 -32.95 -15.72
C PRO A 6 3.20 -33.67 -15.44
N GLY A 7 4.15 -32.95 -14.84
CA GLY A 7 5.49 -33.48 -14.53
C GLY A 7 6.52 -33.46 -15.67
N ALA A 8 6.22 -32.82 -16.82
CA ALA A 8 7.20 -32.67 -17.91
C ALA A 8 8.43 -31.82 -17.53
N VAL A 9 8.25 -30.88 -16.59
CA VAL A 9 9.30 -29.99 -16.10
C VAL A 9 9.43 -30.17 -14.60
N GLN A 10 10.63 -30.48 -14.14
CA GLN A 10 10.91 -30.76 -12.73
C GLN A 10 11.21 -29.49 -11.91
N VAL A 11 11.71 -28.43 -12.55
CA VAL A 11 12.15 -27.19 -11.89
C VAL A 11 11.53 -25.99 -12.57
N MET A 12 10.93 -25.11 -11.78
CA MET A 12 10.39 -23.83 -12.21
C MET A 12 10.96 -22.73 -11.34
N VAL A 13 11.45 -21.65 -11.97
CA VAL A 13 11.84 -20.42 -11.28
C VAL A 13 10.70 -19.42 -11.44
N ALA A 14 10.20 -18.90 -10.31
CA ALA A 14 9.12 -17.92 -10.29
C ALA A 14 9.56 -16.64 -9.59
N SER A 15 9.07 -15.49 -10.07
CA SER A 15 9.22 -14.21 -9.40
C SER A 15 8.48 -14.22 -8.06
N ARG A 16 9.00 -13.48 -7.07
CA ARG A 16 8.34 -13.31 -5.76
C ARG A 16 6.89 -12.84 -5.88
N SER A 17 6.60 -11.98 -6.86
CA SER A 17 5.27 -11.39 -7.07
C SER A 17 4.19 -12.41 -7.47
N LEU A 18 4.59 -13.62 -7.87
CA LEU A 18 3.68 -14.68 -8.28
C LEU A 18 3.27 -15.60 -7.11
N CYS A 19 3.84 -15.43 -5.91
CA CYS A 19 3.58 -16.34 -4.79
C CYS A 19 2.10 -16.46 -4.41
N TRP A 20 1.29 -15.43 -4.64
CA TRP A 20 -0.15 -15.48 -4.39
C TRP A 20 -0.97 -16.03 -5.57
N GLY A 21 -0.53 -15.81 -6.81
CA GLY A 21 -1.27 -16.15 -8.03
C GLY A 21 -0.91 -17.51 -8.64
N MET A 22 0.04 -18.24 -8.05
CA MET A 22 0.47 -19.54 -8.55
C MET A 22 -0.48 -20.66 -8.13
N ASN A 23 -0.98 -21.40 -9.12
CA ASN A 23 -1.81 -22.60 -8.93
C ASN A 23 -0.99 -23.91 -9.01
N ILE A 24 0.31 -23.86 -8.69
CA ILE A 24 1.23 -24.99 -8.79
C ILE A 24 1.90 -25.20 -7.44
N SER A 25 1.77 -26.41 -6.90
CA SER A 25 2.54 -26.85 -5.73
C SER A 25 3.74 -27.70 -6.13
N ALA A 26 4.76 -27.71 -5.29
CA ALA A 26 6.00 -28.46 -5.48
C ALA A 26 6.33 -29.32 -4.24
N HIS A 27 7.22 -30.30 -4.42
CA HIS A 27 7.82 -31.05 -3.30
C HIS A 27 8.86 -30.22 -2.55
N LEU A 28 9.70 -29.50 -3.31
CA LEU A 28 10.75 -28.64 -2.79
C LEU A 28 10.53 -27.21 -3.25
N VAL A 29 10.41 -26.29 -2.30
CA VAL A 29 10.48 -24.85 -2.56
C VAL A 29 11.83 -24.32 -2.08
N ILE A 30 12.49 -23.53 -2.92
CA ILE A 30 13.73 -22.82 -2.56
C ILE A 30 13.43 -21.33 -2.66
N ILE A 31 13.43 -20.64 -1.51
CA ILE A 31 13.34 -19.18 -1.43
C ILE A 31 14.76 -18.64 -1.47
N MET A 32 15.11 -18.01 -2.59
CA MET A 32 16.46 -17.52 -2.85
C MET A 32 16.54 -16.01 -2.62
N ASP A 33 17.23 -15.63 -1.54
CA ASP A 33 17.31 -14.28 -1.00
C ASP A 33 15.94 -13.72 -0.57
N THR A 34 15.88 -13.17 0.64
CA THR A 34 14.61 -12.74 1.26
C THR A 34 14.49 -11.23 1.30
N GLN A 35 15.18 -10.55 0.39
CA GLN A 35 15.19 -9.11 0.27
C GLN A 35 14.90 -8.69 -1.17
N TYR A 36 14.32 -7.52 -1.34
CA TYR A 36 14.21 -6.88 -2.65
C TYR A 36 14.64 -5.42 -2.56
N TYR A 37 15.06 -4.88 -3.70
CA TYR A 37 15.45 -3.49 -3.77
C TYR A 37 14.24 -2.57 -3.91
N ASN A 38 14.16 -1.57 -3.04
CA ASN A 38 13.23 -0.47 -3.14
C ASN A 38 14.00 0.78 -3.61
N GLY A 39 13.81 1.15 -4.87
CA GLY A 39 14.48 2.30 -5.48
C GLY A 39 14.01 3.67 -4.98
N LYS A 40 12.87 3.76 -4.26
CA LYS A 40 12.38 5.02 -3.66
C LYS A 40 13.33 5.49 -2.55
N ILE A 41 13.76 4.55 -1.71
CA ILE A 41 14.66 4.80 -0.57
C ILE A 41 16.10 4.31 -0.82
N HIS A 42 16.38 3.76 -2.01
CA HIS A 42 17.66 3.20 -2.42
C HIS A 42 18.23 2.13 -1.46
N ALA A 43 17.37 1.25 -0.94
CA ALA A 43 17.74 0.23 0.02
C ALA A 43 17.12 -1.13 -0.31
N TYR A 44 17.74 -2.19 0.20
CA TYR A 44 17.12 -3.51 0.25
C TYR A 44 16.21 -3.60 1.47
N VAL A 45 14.97 -4.05 1.23
CA VAL A 45 13.96 -4.28 2.25
C VAL A 45 13.59 -5.75 2.27
N ASP A 46 13.26 -6.25 3.46
CA ASP A 46 12.94 -7.66 3.65
C ASP A 46 11.58 -7.99 3.02
N TYR A 47 11.41 -9.27 2.65
CA TYR A 47 10.10 -9.77 2.23
C TYR A 47 9.15 -9.70 3.41
N PRO A 48 7.89 -9.26 3.21
CA PRO A 48 6.89 -9.42 4.23
C PRO A 48 6.76 -10.89 4.64
N ILE A 49 6.67 -11.15 5.95
CA ILE A 49 6.68 -12.52 6.47
C ILE A 49 5.54 -13.37 5.91
N TYR A 50 4.38 -12.77 5.63
CA TYR A 50 3.24 -13.46 5.03
C TYR A 50 3.52 -13.93 3.59
N ASP A 51 4.31 -13.19 2.81
CA ASP A 51 4.73 -13.63 1.47
C ASP A 51 5.67 -14.84 1.58
N VAL A 52 6.57 -14.83 2.57
CA VAL A 52 7.48 -15.97 2.83
C VAL A 52 6.69 -17.19 3.28
N LEU A 53 5.71 -17.03 4.18
CA LEU A 53 4.83 -18.12 4.61
C LEU A 53 4.03 -18.69 3.43
N GLN A 54 3.53 -17.85 2.54
CA GLN A 54 2.85 -18.29 1.32
C GLN A 54 3.80 -19.06 0.40
N MET A 55 5.05 -18.60 0.23
CA MET A 55 6.07 -19.33 -0.52
C MET A 55 6.38 -20.70 0.09
N VAL A 56 6.52 -20.77 1.42
CA VAL A 56 6.68 -22.05 2.15
C VAL A 56 5.50 -22.97 1.90
N GLY A 57 4.27 -22.43 1.88
CA GLY A 57 3.03 -23.17 1.64
C GLY A 57 2.93 -23.83 0.26
N HIS A 58 3.69 -23.36 -0.73
CA HIS A 58 3.77 -24.01 -2.05
C HIS A 58 4.49 -25.37 -2.01
N ALA A 59 5.25 -25.66 -0.95
CA ALA A 59 5.89 -26.96 -0.74
C ALA A 59 4.88 -27.99 -0.19
N ASN A 60 3.76 -28.21 -0.89
CA ASN A 60 2.65 -29.03 -0.39
C ASN A 60 1.94 -29.82 -1.49
N ARG A 61 2.14 -31.15 -1.53
CA ARG A 61 1.47 -32.07 -2.46
C ARG A 61 0.82 -33.24 -1.69
N PRO A 62 -0.31 -33.01 -1.01
CA PRO A 62 -0.84 -33.93 0.01
C PRO A 62 -1.30 -35.29 -0.54
N LEU A 63 -1.56 -35.38 -1.85
CA LEU A 63 -1.99 -36.62 -2.50
C LEU A 63 -0.83 -37.44 -3.09
N GLN A 64 0.40 -36.91 -3.08
CA GLN A 64 1.54 -37.48 -3.79
C GLN A 64 2.74 -37.75 -2.89
N ASP A 65 3.04 -36.83 -1.97
CA ASP A 65 4.24 -36.89 -1.14
C ASP A 65 3.91 -37.12 0.33
N ASP A 66 4.77 -37.86 1.02
CA ASP A 66 4.71 -38.03 2.49
C ASP A 66 5.25 -36.79 3.24
N GLU A 67 6.05 -35.96 2.57
CA GLU A 67 6.63 -34.74 3.13
C GLU A 67 6.78 -33.63 2.07
N GLY A 68 6.81 -32.39 2.54
CA GLY A 68 7.17 -31.21 1.76
C GLY A 68 8.42 -30.55 2.35
N ARG A 69 9.32 -30.09 1.49
CA ARG A 69 10.59 -29.47 1.92
C ARG A 69 10.66 -28.01 1.48
N CYS A 70 11.17 -27.15 2.36
CA CYS A 70 11.46 -25.76 2.02
C CYS A 70 12.88 -25.39 2.46
N VAL A 71 13.63 -24.73 1.57
CA VAL A 71 14.96 -24.18 1.86
C VAL A 71 14.89 -22.67 1.70
N ILE A 72 15.24 -21.93 2.75
CA ILE A 72 15.27 -20.47 2.73
C ILE A 72 16.72 -20.01 2.82
N MET A 73 17.19 -19.42 1.72
CA MET A 73 18.52 -18.80 1.65
C MET A 73 18.34 -17.31 1.94
N CYS A 74 18.87 -16.85 3.07
CA CYS A 74 18.76 -15.46 3.52
C CYS A 74 20.08 -14.94 4.09
N GLN A 75 20.19 -13.62 4.25
CA GLN A 75 21.31 -13.00 4.94
C GLN A 75 21.41 -13.51 6.39
N GLY A 76 22.63 -13.67 6.91
CA GLY A 76 22.86 -14.16 8.27
C GLY A 76 22.12 -13.37 9.36
N SER A 77 21.96 -12.05 9.17
CA SER A 77 21.19 -11.16 10.05
C SER A 77 19.69 -11.49 10.16
N LYS A 78 19.12 -12.18 9.16
CA LYS A 78 17.68 -12.51 9.08
C LYS A 78 17.38 -13.96 9.48
N LYS A 79 18.42 -14.77 9.68
CA LYS A 79 18.30 -16.20 9.98
C LYS A 79 17.47 -16.47 11.23
N ASP A 80 17.77 -15.78 12.33
CA ASP A 80 17.10 -16.04 13.61
C ASP A 80 15.65 -15.53 13.61
N PHE A 81 15.37 -14.47 12.84
CA PHE A 81 14.01 -14.00 12.59
C PHE A 81 13.15 -15.11 11.94
N PHE A 82 13.61 -15.69 10.83
CA PHE A 82 12.86 -16.76 10.14
C PHE A 82 12.77 -18.04 10.99
N LYS A 83 13.82 -18.39 11.72
CA LYS A 83 13.77 -19.53 12.65
C LYS A 83 12.72 -19.38 13.74
N LYS A 84 12.40 -18.16 14.15
CA LYS A 84 11.35 -17.94 15.15
C LYS A 84 9.97 -17.99 14.50
N PHE A 85 9.71 -17.11 13.53
CA PHE A 85 8.36 -16.85 13.03
C PHE A 85 7.83 -17.85 12.00
N LEU A 86 8.65 -18.80 11.53
CA LEU A 86 8.16 -19.90 10.69
C LEU A 86 7.68 -21.11 11.50
N TYR A 87 8.14 -21.25 12.74
CA TYR A 87 7.79 -22.38 13.60
C TYR A 87 6.85 -21.98 14.74
N GLU A 88 6.90 -20.72 15.17
CA GLU A 88 5.94 -20.15 16.12
C GLU A 88 4.79 -19.44 15.39
N PRO A 89 3.56 -19.47 15.95
CA PRO A 89 2.45 -18.68 15.42
C PRO A 89 2.79 -17.19 15.34
N LEU A 90 2.39 -16.53 14.24
CA LEU A 90 2.72 -15.13 14.01
C LEU A 90 1.84 -14.19 14.86
N PRO A 91 2.43 -13.23 15.61
CA PRO A 91 1.65 -12.16 16.22
C PRO A 91 1.14 -11.21 15.12
N VAL A 92 -0.15 -10.88 15.16
CA VAL A 92 -0.79 -9.95 14.23
C VAL A 92 -1.26 -8.72 14.99
N GLU A 93 -0.85 -7.55 14.53
CA GLU A 93 -1.18 -6.24 15.09
C GLU A 93 -1.94 -5.41 14.07
N SER A 94 -2.89 -4.59 14.56
CA SER A 94 -3.57 -3.58 13.74
C SER A 94 -2.61 -2.47 13.32
N HIS A 95 -2.83 -1.88 12.14
CA HIS A 95 -2.21 -0.64 11.66
C HIS A 95 -3.25 0.43 11.30
N LEU A 96 -4.51 0.23 11.72
CA LEU A 96 -5.63 1.13 11.41
C LEU A 96 -5.41 2.56 11.92
N ASP A 97 -4.63 2.72 12.99
CA ASP A 97 -4.20 3.99 13.56
C ASP A 97 -3.36 4.86 12.59
N HIS A 98 -2.75 4.25 11.57
CA HIS A 98 -2.01 4.97 10.54
C HIS A 98 -2.81 5.25 9.26
N CYS A 99 -3.99 4.64 9.09
CA CYS A 99 -4.80 4.77 7.87
C CYS A 99 -6.29 5.06 8.18
N MET A 100 -6.54 5.84 9.24
CA MET A 100 -7.88 6.05 9.79
C MET A 100 -8.71 7.05 8.99
N HIS A 101 -8.09 8.10 8.45
CA HIS A 101 -8.77 9.26 7.87
C HIS A 101 -9.78 8.89 6.77
N ASP A 102 -9.40 8.00 5.85
CA ASP A 102 -10.27 7.60 4.73
C ASP A 102 -11.53 6.87 5.23
N HIS A 103 -11.38 6.01 6.24
CA HIS A 103 -12.50 5.30 6.86
C HIS A 103 -13.42 6.26 7.60
N PHE A 104 -12.86 7.15 8.42
CA PHE A 104 -13.65 8.15 9.14
C PHE A 104 -14.42 9.05 8.19
N ASN A 105 -13.76 9.56 7.15
CA ASN A 105 -14.42 10.37 6.13
C ASN A 105 -15.57 9.60 5.46
N ALA A 106 -15.36 8.34 5.08
CA ALA A 106 -16.41 7.53 4.48
C ALA A 106 -17.60 7.28 5.44
N GLU A 107 -17.34 7.00 6.71
CA GLU A 107 -18.38 6.74 7.71
C GLU A 107 -19.14 8.01 8.14
N ILE A 108 -18.51 9.18 8.07
CA ILE A 108 -19.19 10.47 8.23
C ILE A 108 -20.11 10.73 7.04
N VAL A 109 -19.68 10.40 5.81
CA VAL A 109 -20.51 10.52 4.60
C VAL A 109 -21.73 9.59 4.66
N THR A 110 -21.59 8.38 5.21
CA THR A 110 -22.71 7.44 5.40
C THR A 110 -23.59 7.79 6.61
N LYS A 111 -23.20 8.79 7.42
CA LYS A 111 -23.82 9.16 8.69
C LYS A 111 -23.80 8.03 9.73
N THR A 112 -22.79 7.18 9.66
CA THR A 112 -22.51 6.21 10.72
C THR A 112 -21.79 6.89 11.89
N ILE A 113 -20.98 7.91 11.60
CA ILE A 113 -20.36 8.81 12.57
C ILE A 113 -21.01 10.19 12.38
N GLU A 114 -21.90 10.60 13.31
CA GLU A 114 -22.54 11.92 13.26
C GLU A 114 -21.89 12.92 14.23
N ASN A 115 -21.12 12.44 15.21
CA ASN A 115 -20.42 13.27 16.20
C ASN A 115 -19.15 12.57 16.73
N LYS A 116 -18.34 13.28 17.53
CA LYS A 116 -17.10 12.74 18.12
C LYS A 116 -17.32 11.51 19.02
N GLN A 117 -18.47 11.39 19.68
CA GLN A 117 -18.77 10.20 20.51
C GLN A 117 -19.00 8.97 19.64
N ASP A 118 -19.75 9.10 18.55
CA ASP A 118 -19.94 8.01 17.59
C ASP A 118 -18.62 7.55 16.98
N ALA A 119 -17.67 8.46 16.77
CA ALA A 119 -16.33 8.13 16.28
C ALA A 119 -15.53 7.27 17.27
N VAL A 120 -15.58 7.61 18.57
CA VAL A 120 -14.98 6.77 19.62
C VAL A 120 -15.68 5.42 19.67
N ASP A 121 -17.01 5.40 19.63
CA ASP A 121 -17.80 4.18 19.65
C ASP A 121 -17.46 3.30 18.44
N TYR A 122 -17.33 3.86 17.23
CA TYR A 122 -16.90 3.18 16.02
C TYR A 122 -15.55 2.49 16.20
N LEU A 123 -14.56 3.17 16.81
CA LEU A 123 -13.26 2.57 17.09
C LEU A 123 -13.35 1.34 18.01
N THR A 124 -14.32 1.29 18.93
CA THR A 124 -14.47 0.12 19.82
C THR A 124 -14.82 -1.18 19.08
N TRP A 125 -15.33 -1.09 17.85
CA TRP A 125 -15.65 -2.24 16.99
C TRP A 125 -14.42 -2.80 16.24
N THR A 126 -13.30 -2.11 16.30
CA THR A 126 -12.12 -2.44 15.49
C THR A 126 -11.21 -3.48 16.13
N PHE A 127 -10.40 -4.14 15.30
CA PHE A 127 -9.30 -4.97 15.80
C PHE A 127 -8.24 -4.14 16.54
N LEU A 128 -8.05 -2.87 16.16
CA LEU A 128 -7.18 -1.92 16.85
C LEU A 128 -7.53 -1.82 18.34
N TYR A 129 -8.80 -1.57 18.67
CA TYR A 129 -9.26 -1.48 20.06
C TYR A 129 -8.95 -2.76 20.87
N ARG A 130 -9.09 -3.93 20.24
CA ARG A 130 -8.75 -5.22 20.88
C ARG A 130 -7.26 -5.35 21.15
N ARG A 131 -6.40 -4.83 20.28
CA ARG A 131 -4.93 -4.97 20.38
C ARG A 131 -4.26 -3.93 21.27
N MET A 132 -4.80 -2.71 21.36
CA MET A 132 -4.25 -1.63 22.19
C MET A 132 -4.01 -2.05 23.65
N THR A 133 -4.90 -2.86 24.23
CA THR A 133 -4.74 -3.34 25.62
C THR A 133 -3.79 -4.54 25.76
N GLN A 134 -3.53 -5.25 24.67
CA GLN A 134 -2.68 -6.46 24.67
C GLN A 134 -1.21 -6.13 24.39
N ASN A 135 -0.94 -5.10 23.59
CA ASN A 135 0.41 -4.65 23.25
C ASN A 135 0.48 -3.11 23.19
N PRO A 136 0.28 -2.41 24.32
CA PRO A 136 0.11 -0.96 24.36
C PRO A 136 1.31 -0.19 23.79
N ASN A 137 2.53 -0.65 24.05
CA ASN A 137 3.75 0.00 23.57
C ASN A 137 3.86 0.02 22.04
N TYR A 138 3.25 -0.95 21.35
CA TYR A 138 3.21 -0.95 19.88
C TYR A 138 2.43 0.25 19.33
N TYR A 139 1.37 0.66 20.04
CA TYR A 139 0.49 1.77 19.70
C TYR A 139 0.87 3.08 20.41
N ASN A 140 2.09 3.17 20.95
CA ASN A 140 2.55 4.30 21.78
C ASN A 140 1.65 4.62 23.00
N LEU A 141 0.90 3.62 23.48
CA LEU A 141 0.04 3.77 24.64
C LEU A 141 0.85 3.55 25.93
N GLN A 142 0.74 4.48 26.88
CA GLN A 142 1.55 4.48 28.12
C GLN A 142 1.02 3.55 29.23
N GLY A 143 -0.20 3.01 29.08
CA GLY A 143 -0.81 2.14 30.07
C GLY A 143 -2.10 1.49 29.58
N VAL A 144 -2.57 0.48 30.29
CA VAL A 144 -3.76 -0.32 29.90
C VAL A 144 -4.99 -0.05 30.76
N SER A 145 -4.97 1.00 31.60
CA SER A 145 -6.16 1.36 32.37
C SER A 145 -7.24 1.93 31.43
N HIS A 146 -8.51 1.83 31.84
CA HIS A 146 -9.62 2.43 31.10
C HIS A 146 -9.39 3.91 30.76
N ARG A 147 -8.75 4.66 31.67
CA ARG A 147 -8.41 6.06 31.44
C ARG A 147 -7.38 6.22 30.31
N HIS A 148 -6.26 5.48 30.35
CA HIS A 148 -5.24 5.58 29.30
C HIS A 148 -5.81 5.23 27.92
N LEU A 149 -6.61 4.16 27.84
CA LEU A 149 -7.24 3.75 26.58
C LEU A 149 -8.25 4.79 26.08
N SER A 150 -9.12 5.29 26.96
CA SER A 150 -10.09 6.33 26.60
C SER A 150 -9.41 7.61 26.15
N ASP A 151 -8.41 8.09 26.90
CA ASP A 151 -7.67 9.32 26.58
C ASP A 151 -7.00 9.20 25.20
N HIS A 152 -6.40 8.04 24.90
CA HIS A 152 -5.73 7.78 23.62
C HIS A 152 -6.70 7.66 22.45
N LEU A 153 -7.86 7.00 22.62
CA LEU A 153 -8.89 6.95 21.58
C LEU A 153 -9.45 8.33 21.29
N SER A 154 -9.70 9.13 22.32
CA SER A 154 -10.15 10.51 22.17
C SER A 154 -9.12 11.36 21.42
N GLU A 155 -7.83 11.23 21.74
CA GLU A 155 -6.74 11.92 21.03
C GLU A 155 -6.69 11.49 19.55
N LEU A 156 -6.83 10.20 19.28
CA LEU A 156 -6.80 9.65 17.92
C LEU A 156 -7.97 10.15 17.06
N VAL A 157 -9.18 10.18 17.64
CA VAL A 157 -10.37 10.74 17.00
C VAL A 157 -10.20 12.23 16.75
N GLU A 158 -9.74 12.99 17.76
CA GLU A 158 -9.55 14.43 17.67
C GLU A 158 -8.55 14.79 16.55
N GLN A 159 -7.39 14.12 16.53
CA GLN A 159 -6.38 14.35 15.50
C GLN A 159 -6.91 14.00 14.11
N THR A 160 -7.58 12.86 13.96
CA THR A 160 -8.11 12.41 12.66
C THR A 160 -9.17 13.37 12.13
N LEU A 161 -10.11 13.80 12.97
CA LEU A 161 -11.16 14.74 12.59
C LEU A 161 -10.59 16.13 12.30
N SER A 162 -9.61 16.59 13.09
CA SER A 162 -8.94 17.87 12.85
C SER A 162 -8.21 17.89 11.49
N ASP A 163 -7.49 16.81 11.15
CA ASP A 163 -6.82 16.69 9.85
C ASP A 163 -7.83 16.67 8.68
N LEU A 164 -8.96 15.97 8.85
CA LEU A 164 -10.03 15.91 7.85
C LEU A 164 -10.75 17.26 7.68
N GLU A 165 -10.96 18.00 8.76
CA GLU A 165 -11.53 19.35 8.72
C GLU A 165 -10.55 20.32 8.05
N GLN A 166 -9.26 20.25 8.39
CA GLN A 166 -8.22 21.06 7.76
C GLN A 166 -8.17 20.82 6.24
N SER A 167 -8.36 19.56 5.82
CA SER A 167 -8.46 19.15 4.42
C SER A 167 -9.79 19.56 3.75
N LYS A 168 -10.73 20.14 4.52
CA LYS A 168 -12.09 20.51 4.12
C LYS A 168 -12.92 19.33 3.62
N CYS A 169 -12.64 18.13 4.12
CA CYS A 169 -13.41 16.92 3.85
C CYS A 169 -14.67 16.88 4.71
N ILE A 170 -14.60 17.38 5.94
CA ILE A 170 -15.70 17.47 6.89
C ILE A 170 -15.77 18.88 7.50
N SER A 171 -16.86 19.18 8.19
CA SER A 171 -16.99 20.34 9.07
C SER A 171 -17.33 19.87 10.49
N ILE A 172 -16.74 20.52 11.49
CA ILE A 172 -17.06 20.29 12.90
C ILE A 172 -17.94 21.44 13.40
N GLU A 173 -19.14 21.13 13.90
CA GLU A 173 -20.10 22.08 14.46
C GLU A 173 -20.13 21.94 15.99
N ASP A 174 -20.18 23.08 16.69
CA ASP A 174 -20.20 23.15 18.16
C ASP A 174 -19.11 22.31 18.87
N GLU A 175 -17.95 22.12 18.21
CA GLU A 175 -16.81 21.30 18.67
C GLU A 175 -17.12 19.81 18.88
N MET A 176 -18.29 19.33 18.42
CA MET A 176 -18.80 17.99 18.74
C MET A 176 -19.40 17.26 17.54
N ASP A 177 -20.30 17.91 16.81
CA ASP A 177 -21.03 17.29 15.69
C ASP A 177 -20.21 17.39 14.42
N VAL A 178 -20.31 16.37 13.54
CA VAL A 178 -19.55 16.33 12.28
C VAL A 178 -20.48 16.15 11.09
N ALA A 179 -20.17 16.86 10.00
CA ALA A 179 -20.91 16.75 8.76
C ALA A 179 -19.96 16.60 7.56
N PRO A 180 -20.32 15.79 6.55
CA PRO A 180 -19.52 15.66 5.35
C PRO A 180 -19.58 16.93 4.49
N LEU A 181 -18.45 17.37 3.96
CA LEU A 181 -18.35 18.42 2.96
C LEU A 181 -18.17 17.85 1.56
N ASN A 182 -18.23 18.71 0.54
CA ASN A 182 -18.14 18.31 -0.86
C ASN A 182 -16.87 17.49 -1.18
N LEU A 183 -15.71 17.86 -0.61
CA LEU A 183 -14.47 17.10 -0.85
C LEU A 183 -14.53 15.71 -0.22
N GLY A 184 -15.04 15.60 1.01
CA GLY A 184 -15.21 14.32 1.69
C GLY A 184 -16.17 13.39 0.97
N MET A 185 -17.28 13.93 0.44
CA MET A 185 -18.23 13.19 -0.40
C MET A 185 -17.56 12.66 -1.67
N ILE A 186 -16.74 13.46 -2.35
CA ILE A 186 -16.01 13.03 -3.56
C ILE A 186 -15.00 11.93 -3.22
N ALA A 187 -14.21 12.11 -2.15
CA ALA A 187 -13.23 11.13 -1.69
C ALA A 187 -13.89 9.78 -1.38
N ALA A 188 -14.97 9.79 -0.60
CA ALA A 188 -15.71 8.58 -0.24
C ALA A 188 -16.38 7.91 -1.45
N TYR A 189 -16.95 8.69 -2.37
CA TYR A 189 -17.66 8.15 -3.53
C TYR A 189 -16.75 7.43 -4.52
N TYR A 190 -15.57 7.99 -4.78
CA TYR A 190 -14.60 7.42 -5.74
C TYR A 190 -13.54 6.55 -5.08
N TYR A 191 -13.58 6.40 -3.75
CA TYR A 191 -12.59 5.67 -2.96
C TYR A 191 -11.16 6.20 -3.19
N ILE A 192 -11.02 7.51 -3.09
CA ILE A 192 -9.77 8.26 -3.26
C ILE A 192 -9.29 8.69 -1.87
N ASN A 193 -7.98 8.59 -1.63
CA ASN A 193 -7.36 9.02 -0.38
C ASN A 193 -7.61 10.51 -0.13
N TYR A 194 -7.92 10.88 1.12
CA TYR A 194 -8.26 12.26 1.46
C TYR A 194 -7.14 13.26 1.11
N THR A 195 -5.86 12.88 1.25
CA THR A 195 -4.72 13.72 0.89
C THR A 195 -4.62 13.98 -0.61
N THR A 196 -5.05 13.03 -1.46
CA THR A 196 -5.14 13.23 -2.91
C THR A 196 -6.17 14.30 -3.25
N ILE A 197 -7.33 14.29 -2.59
CA ILE A 197 -8.37 15.29 -2.81
C ILE A 197 -7.97 16.66 -2.24
N GLU A 198 -7.29 16.70 -1.10
CA GLU A 198 -6.68 17.91 -0.56
C GLU A 198 -5.69 18.52 -1.56
N LEU A 199 -4.77 17.71 -2.08
CA LEU A 199 -3.82 18.10 -3.13
C LEU A 199 -4.54 18.67 -4.35
N PHE A 200 -5.61 18.01 -4.82
CA PHE A 200 -6.39 18.47 -5.97
C PHE A 200 -7.05 19.82 -5.69
N SER A 201 -7.65 19.98 -4.51
CA SER A 201 -8.29 21.22 -4.07
C SER A 201 -7.32 22.41 -4.04
N MET A 202 -6.09 22.17 -3.58
CA MET A 202 -5.04 23.21 -3.51
C MET A 202 -4.35 23.49 -4.85
N SER A 203 -4.27 22.49 -5.74
CA SER A 203 -3.48 22.58 -6.98
C SER A 203 -4.30 23.00 -8.20
N LEU A 204 -5.58 22.64 -8.25
CA LEU A 204 -6.46 22.98 -9.37
C LEU A 204 -6.90 24.44 -9.30
N ASN A 205 -6.82 25.14 -10.43
CA ASN A 205 -7.34 26.50 -10.57
C ASN A 205 -8.05 26.66 -11.92
N ALA A 206 -8.77 27.77 -12.09
CA ALA A 206 -9.57 28.05 -13.29
C ALA A 206 -8.78 28.08 -14.61
N LYS A 207 -7.44 28.16 -14.56
CA LYS A 207 -6.56 28.19 -15.74
C LYS A 207 -5.82 26.87 -15.97
N THR A 208 -5.98 25.87 -15.10
CA THR A 208 -5.31 24.57 -15.25
C THR A 208 -5.74 23.89 -16.55
N LYS A 209 -4.76 23.43 -17.33
CA LYS A 209 -4.96 22.71 -18.60
C LYS A 209 -4.41 21.30 -18.50
N VAL A 210 -4.61 20.49 -19.54
CA VAL A 210 -4.18 19.08 -19.62
C VAL A 210 -2.74 18.85 -19.14
N ARG A 211 -1.77 19.72 -19.50
CA ARG A 211 -0.39 19.60 -19.00
C ARG A 211 -0.32 19.65 -17.47
N GLY A 212 -1.02 20.59 -16.84
CA GLY A 212 -1.07 20.71 -15.39
C GLY A 212 -1.91 19.61 -14.74
N LEU A 213 -2.99 19.16 -15.41
CA LEU A 213 -3.78 18.04 -14.93
C LEU A 213 -2.96 16.75 -14.85
N LEU A 214 -2.11 16.47 -15.85
CA LEU A 214 -1.20 15.33 -15.82
C LEU A 214 -0.23 15.39 -14.64
N GLU A 215 0.28 16.58 -14.32
CA GLU A 215 1.16 16.76 -13.16
C GLU A 215 0.41 16.56 -11.84
N ILE A 216 -0.76 17.16 -11.70
CA ILE A 216 -1.59 17.05 -10.49
C ILE A 216 -2.05 15.61 -10.25
N ILE A 217 -2.58 14.93 -11.27
CA ILE A 217 -3.07 13.55 -11.12
C ILE A 217 -1.94 12.56 -10.84
N SER A 218 -0.75 12.77 -11.41
CA SER A 218 0.39 11.87 -11.17
C SER A 218 0.91 11.95 -9.73
N ASN A 219 0.65 13.06 -9.04
CA ASN A 219 1.02 13.29 -7.64
C ASN A 219 -0.02 12.72 -6.65
N ALA A 220 -1.04 12.01 -7.12
CA ALA A 220 -2.02 11.33 -6.28
C ALA A 220 -1.33 10.26 -5.40
N ALA A 221 -1.75 10.15 -4.14
CA ALA A 221 -1.19 9.21 -3.16
C ALA A 221 -1.34 7.73 -3.59
N GLU A 222 -2.37 7.42 -4.38
CA GLU A 222 -2.62 6.11 -4.97
C GLU A 222 -1.48 5.61 -5.85
N TYR A 223 -0.71 6.55 -6.43
CA TYR A 223 0.45 6.27 -7.26
C TYR A 223 1.76 6.25 -6.48
N GLU A 224 1.77 6.58 -5.19
CA GLU A 224 2.96 6.44 -4.35
C GLU A 224 3.41 4.97 -4.31
N ASN A 225 2.49 4.01 -4.44
CA ASN A 225 2.78 2.58 -4.41
C ASN A 225 3.53 2.06 -5.66
N ILE A 226 3.56 2.81 -6.77
CA ILE A 226 4.27 2.39 -7.99
C ILE A 226 5.76 2.11 -7.68
N PRO A 227 6.29 0.92 -8.01
CA PRO A 227 7.64 0.55 -7.59
C PRO A 227 8.71 1.29 -8.40
N ILE A 228 9.87 1.52 -7.79
CA ILE A 228 11.10 1.92 -8.49
C ILE A 228 12.09 0.76 -8.41
N ARG A 229 12.48 0.24 -9.57
CA ARG A 229 13.39 -0.92 -9.68
C ARG A 229 14.85 -0.49 -9.83
N HIS A 230 15.77 -1.46 -9.72
CA HIS A 230 17.20 -1.20 -9.96
C HIS A 230 17.41 -0.60 -11.36
N HIS A 231 18.23 0.46 -11.41
CA HIS A 231 18.62 1.12 -12.66
C HIS A 231 17.47 1.70 -13.51
N GLU A 232 16.27 1.86 -12.92
CA GLU A 232 15.15 2.54 -13.61
C GLU A 232 15.40 4.04 -13.80
N ASP A 233 16.25 4.65 -12.98
CA ASP A 233 16.58 6.08 -13.02
C ASP A 233 17.06 6.53 -14.42
N ASN A 234 17.95 5.75 -15.04
CA ASN A 234 18.45 6.03 -16.39
C ASN A 234 17.40 5.77 -17.46
N LEU A 235 16.56 4.75 -17.30
CA LEU A 235 15.48 4.44 -18.24
C LEU A 235 14.43 5.56 -18.26
N LEU A 236 14.01 6.01 -17.07
CA LEU A 236 13.06 7.11 -16.92
C LEU A 236 13.65 8.44 -17.42
N ARG A 237 14.96 8.67 -17.23
CA ARG A 237 15.65 9.82 -17.82
C ARG A 237 15.59 9.80 -19.34
N GLN A 238 15.86 8.66 -19.97
CA GLN A 238 15.73 8.53 -21.43
C GLN A 238 14.28 8.73 -21.91
N LEU A 239 13.30 8.20 -21.17
CA LEU A 239 11.87 8.40 -21.50
C LEU A 239 11.47 9.87 -21.40
N SER A 240 11.91 10.57 -20.35
CA SER A 240 11.64 12.01 -20.15
C SER A 240 12.10 12.89 -21.32
N GLN A 241 13.14 12.48 -22.04
CA GLN A 241 13.64 13.20 -23.21
C GLN A 241 12.73 13.01 -24.43
N LYS A 242 11.90 11.97 -24.47
CA LYS A 242 11.03 11.61 -25.59
C LYS A 242 9.59 12.06 -25.41
N VAL A 243 9.08 12.13 -24.17
CA VAL A 243 7.68 12.51 -23.91
C VAL A 243 7.37 13.98 -24.27
N PRO A 244 6.11 14.33 -24.62
CA PRO A 244 5.73 15.66 -25.09
C PRO A 244 5.93 16.79 -24.07
N HIS A 245 5.66 16.55 -22.79
CA HIS A 245 5.73 17.56 -21.73
C HIS A 245 6.91 17.28 -20.81
N LYS A 246 7.89 18.21 -20.82
CA LYS A 246 9.04 18.14 -19.94
C LYS A 246 8.66 18.51 -18.51
N LEU A 247 9.20 17.72 -17.58
CA LEU A 247 9.10 17.94 -16.14
C LEU A 247 10.22 18.88 -15.68
N THR A 248 9.93 19.70 -14.67
CA THR A 248 10.90 20.63 -14.08
C THR A 248 11.69 19.89 -13.00
N ASN A 249 13.01 19.80 -13.14
CA ASN A 249 13.91 19.15 -12.18
C ASN A 249 13.45 17.76 -11.67
N PRO A 250 13.13 16.81 -12.58
CA PRO A 250 12.57 15.52 -12.18
C PRO A 250 13.58 14.70 -11.37
N LYS A 251 13.11 14.10 -10.28
CA LYS A 251 13.81 13.07 -9.54
C LYS A 251 13.32 11.70 -10.01
N PHE A 252 14.17 10.91 -10.64
CA PHE A 252 13.76 9.65 -11.28
C PHE A 252 13.61 8.47 -10.31
N ASN A 253 13.80 8.70 -9.02
CA ASN A 253 13.45 7.77 -7.95
C ASN A 253 12.09 8.09 -7.30
N ASP A 254 11.38 9.09 -7.81
CA ASP A 254 10.05 9.48 -7.36
C ASP A 254 8.97 8.73 -8.17
N PRO A 255 8.06 7.99 -7.52
CA PRO A 255 6.99 7.26 -8.19
C PRO A 255 6.00 8.18 -8.94
N HIS A 256 5.80 9.42 -8.50
CA HIS A 256 4.90 10.37 -9.16
C HIS A 256 5.51 10.86 -10.48
N VAL A 257 6.82 11.11 -10.50
CA VAL A 257 7.57 11.41 -11.73
C VAL A 257 7.47 10.26 -12.71
N LYS A 258 7.69 9.02 -12.24
CA LYS A 258 7.53 7.82 -13.06
C LYS A 258 6.12 7.73 -13.65
N THR A 259 5.10 7.88 -12.82
CA THR A 259 3.69 7.82 -13.22
C THR A 259 3.37 8.86 -14.30
N ASN A 260 3.84 10.09 -14.13
CA ASN A 260 3.65 11.15 -15.13
C ASN A 260 4.26 10.78 -16.49
N LEU A 261 5.49 10.27 -16.49
CA LEU A 261 6.16 9.85 -17.71
C LEU A 261 5.44 8.68 -18.40
N LEU A 262 4.94 7.71 -17.63
CA LEU A 262 4.20 6.56 -18.14
C LEU A 262 2.82 6.96 -18.71
N LEU A 263 2.08 7.86 -18.04
CA LEU A 263 0.84 8.42 -18.57
C LEU A 263 1.07 9.14 -19.90
N GLN A 264 2.10 9.98 -19.98
CA GLN A 264 2.46 10.66 -21.23
C GLN A 264 2.86 9.68 -22.34
N ALA A 265 3.62 8.64 -22.00
CA ALA A 265 4.03 7.60 -22.94
C ALA A 265 2.83 6.82 -23.47
N HIS A 266 1.88 6.47 -22.59
CA HIS A 266 0.62 5.82 -22.95
C HIS A 266 -0.23 6.68 -23.89
N LEU A 267 -0.45 7.94 -23.55
CA LEU A 267 -1.19 8.90 -24.40
C LEU A 267 -0.53 9.09 -25.77
N SER A 268 0.80 8.99 -25.83
CA SER A 268 1.57 9.06 -27.07
C SER A 268 1.71 7.71 -27.79
N ARG A 269 1.13 6.64 -27.26
CA ARG A 269 1.22 5.26 -27.77
C ARG A 269 2.66 4.79 -27.98
N MET A 270 3.58 5.23 -27.11
CA MET A 270 4.97 4.80 -27.15
C MET A 270 5.08 3.34 -26.73
N GLN A 271 5.94 2.58 -27.41
CA GLN A 271 6.26 1.22 -27.01
C GLN A 271 7.25 1.26 -25.84
N LEU A 272 6.87 0.64 -24.72
CA LEU A 272 7.67 0.51 -23.51
C LEU A 272 8.16 -0.94 -23.34
N SER A 273 9.10 -1.16 -22.42
CA SER A 273 9.42 -2.53 -21.99
C SER A 273 8.21 -3.15 -21.30
N ALA A 274 8.12 -4.49 -21.31
CA ALA A 274 7.03 -5.21 -20.65
C ALA A 274 6.90 -4.85 -19.15
N GLU A 275 8.00 -4.59 -18.47
CA GLU A 275 8.01 -4.20 -17.05
C GLU A 275 7.33 -2.83 -16.82
N LEU A 276 7.69 -1.81 -17.60
CA LEU A 276 7.08 -0.48 -17.50
C LEU A 276 5.64 -0.46 -18.04
N GLN A 277 5.34 -1.35 -19.00
CA GLN A 277 3.98 -1.53 -19.49
C GLN A 277 3.07 -2.13 -18.41
N SER A 278 3.56 -3.11 -17.63
CA SER A 278 2.84 -3.63 -16.47
C SER A 278 2.54 -2.55 -15.44
N ASP A 279 3.49 -1.66 -15.15
CA ASP A 279 3.23 -0.52 -14.25
C ASP A 279 2.21 0.45 -14.85
N THR A 280 2.26 0.66 -16.18
CA THR A 280 1.30 1.53 -16.89
C THR A 280 -0.11 0.97 -16.79
N GLU A 281 -0.29 -0.36 -16.90
CA GLU A 281 -1.58 -1.01 -16.71
C GLU A 281 -2.10 -0.85 -15.27
N GLU A 282 -1.22 -0.96 -14.28
CA GLU A 282 -1.58 -0.69 -12.88
C GLU A 282 -2.03 0.77 -12.67
N ILE A 283 -1.29 1.73 -13.24
CA ILE A 283 -1.64 3.16 -13.17
C ILE A 283 -3.03 3.43 -13.78
N LEU A 284 -3.32 2.83 -14.93
CA LEU A 284 -4.58 3.03 -15.67
C LEU A 284 -5.78 2.28 -15.06
N SER A 285 -5.53 1.33 -14.16
CA SER A 285 -6.60 0.57 -13.49
C SER A 285 -7.27 1.33 -12.35
N LYS A 286 -6.62 2.37 -11.84
CA LYS A 286 -7.11 3.28 -10.80
C LYS A 286 -7.63 4.54 -11.47
#